data_AF-A0A7W7C7V0-F1
#
_entry.id   AF-A0A7W7C7V0-F1
#
_cell.length_a   1.000
_cell.length_b   1.000
_cell.length_c   1.000
_cell.angle_alpha   90.00
_cell.angle_beta   90.00
_cell.angle_gamma   90.00
#
_symmetry.space_group_name_H-M   'P 1'
#
loop_
_entity.id
_entity.type
_entity.pdbx_description
1 polymer ?
#
loop_
_entity_poly.entity_id
_entity_poly.type
_entity_poly.pdbx_seq_one_letter_code
_entity_poly.pdbx_strand_id
1 'polypeptide(L)'
;MRRLLATLVIAGAALLGSAAPAFAHNVLSDSNPKAKSQVEAGPAEVMLKFDQEVQDGFNTITVTGPNGTRWEGGTPKVSGSVVTAALLPLGPAGEYTIGYRILSADGHPVTGAVPFTLTKAGNGTPTTATLSPQAEGSTNAQAEGSTGTPVWLWIVGAGVLLIAGVAVALVLAKPAKKA
;
A
#
# COMPACT_ATOMS: atom_id res chain seq x y z
N MET A 1 -37.02 4.53 -29.99
CA MET A 1 -36.59 3.33 -29.21
C MET A 1 -35.19 2.85 -29.59
N ARG A 2 -34.90 2.46 -30.84
CA ARG A 2 -33.56 1.98 -31.26
C ARG A 2 -32.40 2.93 -30.92
N ARG A 3 -32.59 4.24 -31.12
CA ARG A 3 -31.56 5.26 -30.79
C ARG A 3 -31.29 5.36 -29.29
N LEU A 4 -32.34 5.31 -28.45
CA LEU A 4 -32.22 5.31 -26.99
C LEU A 4 -31.49 4.07 -26.46
N LEU A 5 -31.77 2.90 -27.02
CA LEU A 5 -31.07 1.65 -26.70
C LEU A 5 -29.58 1.71 -27.05
N ALA A 6 -29.23 2.22 -28.24
CA ALA A 6 -27.84 2.38 -28.64
C ALA A 6 -27.09 3.37 -27.73
N THR A 7 -27.72 4.48 -27.35
CA THR A 7 -27.13 5.46 -26.43
C THR A 7 -26.89 4.85 -25.04
N LEU A 8 -27.83 4.05 -24.53
CA LEU A 8 -27.69 3.42 -23.22
C LEU A 8 -26.57 2.36 -23.19
N VAL A 9 -26.44 1.58 -24.26
CA VAL A 9 -25.35 0.59 -24.40
C VAL A 9 -23.99 1.26 -24.50
N ILE A 10 -23.87 2.34 -25.28
CA ILE A 10 -22.62 3.10 -25.41
C ILE A 10 -22.26 3.77 -24.07
N ALA A 11 -23.24 4.34 -23.37
CA ALA A 11 -23.01 4.94 -22.05
C ALA A 11 -22.56 3.89 -21.02
N GLY A 12 -23.20 2.72 -20.99
CA GLY A 12 -22.82 1.61 -20.11
C GLY A 12 -21.42 1.07 -20.40
N ALA A 13 -21.06 0.92 -21.67
CA ALA A 13 -19.71 0.51 -22.07
C ALA A 13 -18.63 1.55 -21.70
N ALA A 14 -18.94 2.84 -21.84
CA ALA A 14 -18.04 3.92 -21.44
C ALA A 14 -17.81 3.95 -19.91
N LEU A 15 -18.85 3.71 -19.11
CA LEU A 15 -18.76 3.61 -17.65
C LEU A 15 -17.87 2.45 -17.21
N LEU A 16 -18.09 1.24 -17.78
CA LEU A 16 -17.31 0.04 -17.45
C LEU A 16 -15.83 0.15 -17.88
N GLY A 17 -15.54 0.85 -18.98
CA GLY A 17 -14.17 1.09 -19.42
C GLY A 17 -13.40 2.15 -18.60
N SER A 18 -14.11 2.92 -17.77
CA SER A 18 -13.54 4.04 -16.99
C SER A 18 -13.24 3.70 -15.52
N ALA A 19 -13.57 2.49 -15.06
CA ALA A 19 -13.33 2.08 -13.68
C ALA A 19 -11.82 1.85 -13.45
N ALA A 20 -11.13 2.89 -12.99
CA ALA A 20 -9.75 2.77 -12.52
C ALA A 20 -9.69 1.86 -11.27
N PRO A 21 -8.64 1.03 -11.11
CA PRO A 21 -8.44 0.28 -9.88
C PRO A 21 -8.35 1.25 -8.69
N ALA A 22 -9.17 1.01 -7.66
CA ALA A 22 -8.98 1.69 -6.38
C ALA A 22 -7.78 1.05 -5.68
N PHE A 23 -6.66 1.77 -5.62
CA PHE A 23 -5.50 1.37 -4.80
C PHE A 23 -5.83 1.67 -3.33
N ALA A 24 -6.17 0.64 -2.55
CA ALA A 24 -6.48 0.76 -1.12
C ALA A 24 -5.25 0.64 -0.20
N HIS A 25 -4.12 0.17 -0.73
CA HIS A 25 -2.91 -0.06 0.06
C HIS A 25 -2.11 1.23 0.22
N ASN A 26 -1.57 1.46 1.43
CA ASN A 26 -0.64 2.57 1.64
C ASN A 26 0.62 2.42 0.79
N VAL A 27 1.04 3.51 0.17
CA VAL A 27 2.31 3.62 -0.54
C VAL A 27 3.16 4.68 0.16
N LEU A 28 4.43 4.35 0.39
CA LEU A 28 5.39 5.33 0.92
C LEU A 28 5.57 6.45 -0.12
N SER A 29 5.14 7.66 0.24
CA SER A 29 5.24 8.85 -0.60
C SER A 29 6.45 9.71 -0.25
N ASP A 30 6.91 9.67 1.01
CA ASP A 30 8.10 10.39 1.42
C ASP A 30 8.83 9.77 2.62
N SER A 31 10.12 10.10 2.79
CA SER A 31 10.92 9.71 3.95
C SER A 31 11.92 10.78 4.38
N ASN A 32 12.28 10.77 5.66
CA ASN A 32 13.44 11.48 6.20
C ASN A 32 14.25 10.53 7.10
N PRO A 33 15.53 10.23 6.79
CA PRO A 33 16.25 10.62 5.58
C PRO A 33 15.60 10.14 4.27
N LYS A 34 15.89 10.84 3.16
CA LYS A 34 15.37 10.48 1.84
C LYS A 34 16.02 9.18 1.35
N ALA A 35 15.28 8.39 0.58
CA ALA A 35 15.82 7.18 -0.05
C ALA A 35 17.11 7.49 -0.84
N LYS A 36 18.16 6.72 -0.55
CA LYS A 36 19.51 6.82 -1.14
C LYS A 36 20.20 8.18 -0.92
N SER A 37 19.74 8.96 0.06
CA SER A 37 20.42 10.21 0.42
C SER A 37 21.71 9.96 1.18
N GLN A 38 22.60 10.95 1.11
CA GLN A 38 23.82 11.00 1.91
C GLN A 38 23.66 12.08 2.96
N VAL A 39 23.93 11.76 4.22
CA VAL A 39 23.85 12.68 5.35
C VAL A 39 25.16 12.68 6.13
N GLU A 40 25.55 13.83 6.68
CA GLU A 40 26.71 13.91 7.57
C GLU A 40 26.37 13.53 9.01
N ALA A 41 25.12 13.74 9.41
CA ALA A 41 24.58 13.37 10.72
C ALA A 41 23.16 12.82 10.55
N GLY A 42 22.81 11.80 11.36
CA GLY A 42 21.44 11.30 11.41
C GLY A 42 20.49 12.32 12.04
N PRO A 43 19.21 12.39 11.59
CA PRO A 43 18.20 13.19 12.28
C PRO A 43 17.91 12.64 13.68
N ALA A 44 17.19 13.40 14.51
CA ALA A 44 16.75 12.93 15.83
C ALA A 44 15.64 11.85 15.75
N GLU A 45 14.93 11.81 14.63
CA GLU A 45 13.90 10.83 14.33
C GLU A 45 13.89 10.50 12.84
N VAL A 46 13.51 9.27 12.53
CA VAL A 46 13.14 8.91 11.16
C VAL A 46 11.67 9.22 10.96
N MET A 47 11.32 9.65 9.76
CA MET A 47 9.95 9.93 9.35
C MET A 47 9.63 9.17 8.06
N LEU A 48 8.48 8.53 8.02
CA LEU A 48 7.91 7.90 6.84
C LEU A 48 6.52 8.50 6.61
N LYS A 49 6.26 8.99 5.40
CA LYS A 49 4.97 9.53 5.00
C LYS A 49 4.33 8.63 3.96
N PHE A 50 3.08 8.29 4.20
CA PHE A 50 2.24 7.50 3.31
C PHE A 50 1.20 8.39 2.63
N ASP A 51 0.63 7.88 1.54
CA ASP A 51 -0.41 8.54 0.77
C ASP A 51 -1.82 8.39 1.38
N GLN A 52 -2.03 7.40 2.27
CA GLN A 52 -3.25 7.25 3.08
C GLN A 52 -2.94 7.25 4.58
N GLU A 53 -4.01 7.27 5.39
CA GLU A 53 -3.90 7.19 6.84
C GLU A 53 -3.31 5.85 7.31
N VAL A 54 -2.62 5.91 8.44
CA VAL A 54 -2.00 4.76 9.10
C VAL A 54 -2.75 4.46 10.40
N GLN A 55 -2.99 3.19 10.68
CA GLN A 55 -3.57 2.77 11.96
C GLN A 55 -2.49 2.78 13.06
N ASP A 56 -2.84 3.24 14.26
CA ASP A 56 -1.91 3.31 15.39
C ASP A 56 -1.74 1.95 16.11
N GLY A 57 -0.63 1.79 16.85
CA GLY A 57 -0.40 0.66 17.77
C GLY A 57 0.14 -0.65 17.17
N PHE A 58 0.15 -0.82 15.84
CA PHE A 58 0.59 -2.08 15.19
C PHE A 58 1.86 -1.93 14.33
N ASN A 59 2.44 -0.74 14.30
CA ASN A 59 3.52 -0.38 13.38
C ASN A 59 4.89 -0.69 13.96
N THR A 60 5.81 -1.11 13.10
CA THR A 60 7.22 -1.27 13.46
C THR A 60 8.09 -0.47 12.50
N ILE A 61 9.05 0.25 13.08
CA ILE A 61 10.14 0.91 12.36
C ILE A 61 11.44 0.38 12.94
N THR A 62 12.39 0.19 12.04
CA THR A 62 13.65 -0.47 12.32
C THR A 62 14.76 0.26 11.58
N VAL A 63 15.91 0.51 12.21
CA VAL A 63 17.04 1.16 11.55
C VAL A 63 18.29 0.32 11.74
N THR A 64 18.69 -0.36 10.67
CA THR A 64 19.86 -1.25 10.68
C THR A 64 21.06 -0.54 10.05
N GLY A 65 22.19 -0.49 10.75
CA GLY A 65 23.44 0.09 10.26
C GLY A 65 24.38 -0.92 9.61
N PRO A 66 25.60 -0.49 9.19
CA PRO A 66 26.55 -1.30 8.41
C PRO A 66 26.95 -2.63 9.05
N ASN A 67 26.90 -2.71 10.38
CA ASN A 67 27.31 -3.89 11.14
C ASN A 67 26.13 -4.79 11.54
N GLY A 68 24.96 -4.61 10.94
CA GLY A 68 23.72 -5.30 11.33
C GLY A 68 23.16 -4.85 12.69
N THR A 69 23.74 -3.79 13.28
CA THR A 69 23.29 -3.24 14.56
C THR A 69 22.10 -2.31 14.37
N ARG A 70 21.30 -2.18 15.43
CA ARG A 70 20.03 -1.44 15.44
C ARG A 70 20.19 -0.04 16.02
N TRP A 71 19.49 0.94 15.47
CA TRP A 71 19.67 2.36 15.78
C TRP A 71 18.35 3.10 16.02
N GLU A 72 17.21 2.45 15.84
CA GLU A 72 15.92 3.00 16.25
C GLU A 72 15.78 3.05 17.78
N GLY A 73 14.96 3.98 18.25
CA GLY A 73 14.59 4.13 19.66
C GLY A 73 13.08 4.20 19.86
N GLY A 74 12.63 3.57 20.94
CA GLY A 74 11.22 3.62 21.38
C GLY A 74 10.24 2.97 20.41
N THR A 75 8.95 3.23 20.64
CA THR A 75 7.86 2.79 19.77
C THR A 75 7.57 3.84 18.70
N PRO A 76 7.23 3.43 17.46
CA PRO A 76 6.78 4.36 16.44
C PRO A 76 5.55 5.15 16.89
N LYS A 77 5.43 6.39 16.42
CA LYS A 77 4.29 7.27 16.65
C LYS A 77 3.60 7.55 15.33
N VAL A 78 2.28 7.59 15.34
CA VAL A 78 1.46 7.87 14.16
C VAL A 78 0.78 9.23 14.29
N SER A 79 0.81 10.01 13.21
CA SER A 79 0.08 11.25 13.05
C SER A 79 -0.51 11.29 11.63
N GLY A 80 -1.76 10.85 11.49
CA GLY A 80 -2.43 10.73 10.19
C GLY A 80 -1.70 9.74 9.27
N SER A 81 -1.13 10.25 8.18
CA SER A 81 -0.33 9.44 7.23
C SER A 81 1.17 9.43 7.51
N VAL A 82 1.61 10.05 8.62
CA VAL A 82 3.02 10.14 8.99
C VAL A 82 3.32 9.21 10.16
N VAL A 83 4.38 8.42 10.02
CA VAL A 83 4.92 7.56 11.08
C VAL A 83 6.33 8.01 11.41
N THR A 84 6.60 8.28 12.68
CA THR A 84 7.94 8.63 13.15
C THR A 84 8.46 7.62 14.16
N ALA A 85 9.78 7.47 14.24
CA ALA A 85 10.45 6.73 15.31
C ALA A 85 11.73 7.46 15.70
N ALA A 86 12.06 7.46 17.00
CA ALA A 86 13.29 8.10 17.44
C ALA A 86 14.49 7.40 16.79
N LEU A 87 15.50 8.19 16.44
CA LEU A 87 16.76 7.70 15.90
C LEU A 87 17.85 8.00 16.92
N LEU A 88 18.51 6.96 17.41
CA LEU A 88 19.68 7.14 18.27
C LEU A 88 20.78 7.85 17.47
N PRO A 89 21.67 8.62 18.13
CA PRO A 89 22.87 9.13 17.46
C PRO A 89 23.56 7.99 16.72
N LEU A 90 23.96 8.22 15.47
CA LEU A 90 24.56 7.18 14.64
C LEU A 90 26.05 6.99 14.96
N GLY A 91 26.59 5.82 14.62
CA GLY A 91 27.98 5.43 14.87
C GLY A 91 28.77 5.31 13.57
N PRO A 92 29.07 4.11 13.08
CA PRO A 92 29.92 3.94 11.89
C PRO A 92 29.38 4.67 10.66
N ALA A 93 30.26 5.29 9.88
CA ALA A 93 29.92 5.72 8.52
C ALA A 93 29.58 4.48 7.66
N GLY A 94 28.67 4.66 6.69
CA GLY A 94 28.23 3.59 5.81
C GLY A 94 26.72 3.61 5.56
N GLU A 95 26.22 2.53 4.99
CA GLU A 95 24.80 2.38 4.67
C GLU A 95 23.98 2.02 5.91
N TYR A 96 22.87 2.73 6.07
CA TYR A 96 21.82 2.45 7.03
C TYR A 96 20.52 2.20 6.28
N THR A 97 19.68 1.32 6.80
CA THR A 97 18.39 0.98 6.20
C THR A 97 17.27 1.15 7.21
N ILE A 98 16.28 1.98 6.87
CA ILE A 98 15.02 2.08 7.60
C ILE A 98 14.08 1.01 7.06
N GLY A 99 13.90 -0.09 7.79
CA GLY A 99 12.86 -1.07 7.51
C GLY A 99 11.57 -0.71 8.23
N TYR A 100 10.42 -0.93 7.58
CA TYR A 100 9.12 -0.67 8.19
C TYR A 100 8.10 -1.77 7.89
N ARG A 101 7.16 -1.94 8.83
CA ARG A 101 5.90 -2.66 8.64
C ARG A 101 4.78 -1.79 9.21
N ILE A 102 3.93 -1.28 8.34
CA ILE A 102 2.89 -0.30 8.66
C ILE A 102 1.51 -0.88 8.38
N LEU A 103 0.56 -0.70 9.29
CA LEU A 103 -0.82 -1.12 9.10
C LEU A 103 -1.62 0.01 8.42
N SER A 104 -2.02 -0.22 7.18
CA SER A 104 -2.83 0.72 6.40
C SER A 104 -4.23 0.87 6.97
N ALA A 105 -4.91 1.97 6.65
CA ALA A 105 -6.31 2.17 7.03
C ALA A 105 -7.25 1.03 6.58
N ASP A 106 -6.96 0.38 5.45
CA ASP A 106 -7.73 -0.76 4.92
C ASP A 106 -7.47 -2.10 5.65
N GLY A 107 -6.56 -2.12 6.63
CA GLY A 107 -6.22 -3.29 7.44
C GLY A 107 -5.11 -4.16 6.88
N HIS A 108 -4.53 -3.83 5.72
CA HIS A 108 -3.40 -4.60 5.17
C HIS A 108 -2.05 -4.06 5.65
N PRO A 109 -1.13 -4.94 6.10
CA PRO A 109 0.23 -4.54 6.42
C PRO A 109 1.04 -4.26 5.14
N VAL A 110 1.71 -3.13 5.11
CA VAL A 110 2.66 -2.74 4.07
C VAL A 110 4.07 -2.77 4.65
N THR A 111 4.98 -3.43 3.94
CA THR A 111 6.40 -3.51 4.32
C THR A 111 7.28 -2.83 3.29
N GLY A 112 8.44 -2.34 3.73
CA GLY A 112 9.43 -1.79 2.83
C GLY A 112 10.71 -1.36 3.52
N ALA A 113 11.63 -0.83 2.74
CA ALA A 113 12.95 -0.42 3.19
C ALA A 113 13.38 0.88 2.51
N VAL A 114 14.01 1.77 3.28
CA VAL A 114 14.58 3.04 2.80
C VAL A 114 16.06 3.08 3.17
N PRO A 115 16.97 2.85 2.20
CA PRO A 115 18.40 2.99 2.46
C PRO A 115 18.81 4.47 2.50
N PHE A 116 19.79 4.80 3.31
CA PHE A 116 20.50 6.09 3.31
C PHE A 116 21.96 5.88 3.75
N THR A 117 22.84 6.81 3.44
CA THR A 117 24.27 6.69 3.75
C THR A 117 24.69 7.77 4.73
N LEU A 118 25.30 7.36 5.84
CA LEU A 118 26.02 8.25 6.73
C LEU A 118 27.45 8.42 6.22
N THR A 119 27.83 9.65 5.88
CA THR A 119 29.13 9.96 5.28
C THR A 119 30.24 10.20 6.30
N LYS A 120 29.88 10.52 7.55
CA LYS A 120 30.81 10.80 8.64
C LYS A 120 30.49 9.93 9.85
N ALA A 121 31.49 9.25 10.37
CA ALA A 121 31.32 8.44 11.56
C ALA A 121 30.97 9.33 12.77
N GLY A 122 29.95 8.93 13.50
CA GLY A 122 29.56 9.46 14.80
C GLY A 122 30.05 8.59 15.95
N ASN A 123 29.64 8.97 17.15
CA ASN A 123 30.00 8.36 18.43
C ASN A 123 28.78 7.77 19.16
N GLY A 124 27.69 7.52 18.43
CA GLY A 124 26.50 6.92 18.98
C GLY A 124 26.64 5.44 19.29
N THR A 125 25.73 4.94 20.12
CA THR A 125 25.68 3.54 20.56
C THR A 125 24.41 2.90 19.99
N PRO A 126 24.50 1.73 19.34
CA PRO A 126 23.33 1.02 18.86
C PRO A 126 22.46 0.53 20.02
N THR A 127 21.18 0.25 19.76
CA THR A 127 20.32 -0.45 20.72
C THR A 127 20.78 -1.91 20.87
N THR A 128 20.59 -2.48 22.07
CA THR A 128 21.15 -3.77 22.51
C THR A 128 20.57 -5.00 21.79
N ALA A 129 19.79 -4.82 20.72
CA ALA A 129 19.30 -5.91 19.89
C ALA A 129 20.31 -6.23 18.77
N THR A 130 21.34 -7.01 19.08
CA THR A 130 22.15 -7.67 18.05
C THR A 130 21.28 -8.74 17.39
N LEU A 131 21.00 -8.58 16.09
CA LEU A 131 20.42 -9.66 15.29
C LEU A 131 21.45 -10.78 15.18
N SER A 132 21.24 -11.88 15.91
CA SER A 132 21.81 -13.15 15.50
C SER A 132 21.29 -13.48 14.10
N PRO A 133 22.12 -13.96 13.14
CA PRO A 133 21.63 -14.42 11.86
C PRO A 133 20.70 -15.62 12.08
N GLN A 134 19.40 -15.37 12.18
CA GLN A 134 18.42 -16.45 12.14
C GLN A 134 18.30 -16.85 10.67
N ALA A 135 18.84 -18.03 10.38
CA ALA A 135 18.72 -18.68 9.07
C ALA A 135 17.29 -18.55 8.55
N GLU A 136 17.21 -18.16 7.27
CA GLU A 136 16.01 -18.00 6.48
C GLU A 136 15.14 -19.26 6.57
N GLY A 137 14.20 -19.25 7.50
CA GLY A 137 12.98 -20.04 7.41
C GLY A 137 12.11 -19.39 6.35
N SER A 138 12.44 -19.61 5.07
CA SER A 138 11.58 -19.35 3.92
C SER A 138 10.34 -20.23 4.05
N THR A 139 9.43 -19.83 4.94
CA THR A 139 8.03 -20.19 4.79
C THR A 139 7.56 -19.37 3.60
N ASN A 140 7.54 -20.03 2.44
CA ASN A 140 6.65 -19.63 1.36
C ASN A 140 5.26 -19.54 1.99
N ALA A 141 4.90 -18.34 2.45
CA ALA A 141 3.52 -17.92 2.49
C ALA A 141 3.11 -17.86 1.02
N GLN A 142 2.80 -19.05 0.51
CA GLN A 142 2.01 -19.23 -0.68
C GLN A 142 0.84 -18.29 -0.46
N ALA A 143 0.81 -17.23 -1.27
CA ALA A 143 -0.36 -16.39 -1.39
C ALA A 143 -1.51 -17.39 -1.55
N GLU A 144 -2.33 -17.54 -0.51
CA GLU A 144 -3.66 -18.05 -0.70
C GLU A 144 -4.25 -17.04 -1.66
N GLY A 145 -4.20 -17.39 -2.94
CA GLY A 145 -4.97 -16.72 -3.96
C GLY A 145 -6.36 -16.77 -3.40
N SER A 146 -6.81 -15.66 -2.83
CA SER A 146 -8.21 -15.43 -2.56
C SER A 146 -8.87 -15.87 -3.84
N THR A 147 -9.63 -16.98 -3.78
CA THR A 147 -10.48 -17.42 -4.86
C THR A 147 -11.63 -16.42 -4.93
N GLY A 148 -11.28 -15.14 -5.11
CA GLY A 148 -12.17 -14.08 -5.47
C GLY A 148 -12.87 -14.56 -6.71
N THR A 149 -14.20 -14.47 -6.65
CA THR A 149 -15.09 -14.91 -7.71
C THR A 149 -14.51 -14.45 -9.04
N PRO A 150 -14.11 -15.37 -9.94
CA PRO A 150 -13.42 -15.01 -11.17
C PRO A 150 -14.12 -13.85 -11.87
N VAL A 151 -13.37 -12.85 -12.31
CA VAL A 151 -13.93 -11.62 -12.90
C VAL A 151 -14.91 -11.92 -14.05
N TRP A 152 -14.71 -13.03 -14.76
CA TRP A 152 -15.63 -13.49 -15.81
C TRP A 152 -17.05 -13.77 -15.31
N LEU A 153 -17.25 -14.21 -14.06
CA LEU A 153 -18.59 -14.42 -13.48
C LEU A 153 -19.33 -13.10 -13.29
N TRP A 154 -18.64 -12.05 -12.88
CA TRP A 154 -19.20 -10.70 -12.77
C TRP A 154 -19.50 -10.09 -14.15
N ILE A 155 -18.64 -10.32 -15.14
CA ILE A 155 -18.86 -9.89 -16.54
C ILE A 155 -20.10 -10.58 -17.11
N VAL A 156 -20.24 -11.90 -16.92
CA VAL A 156 -21.42 -12.66 -17.35
C VAL A 156 -22.67 -12.17 -16.63
N GLY A 157 -22.61 -11.96 -15.31
CA GLY A 157 -23.73 -11.44 -14.51
C GLY A 157 -24.20 -10.06 -14.98
N ALA A 158 -23.27 -9.13 -15.22
CA ALA A 158 -23.58 -7.80 -15.76
C ALA A 158 -24.17 -7.86 -17.17
N GLY A 159 -23.66 -8.76 -18.02
CA GLY A 159 -24.20 -9.02 -19.36
C GLY A 159 -25.64 -9.54 -19.32
N VAL A 160 -25.93 -10.50 -18.44
CA VAL A 160 -27.29 -11.05 -18.25
C VAL A 160 -28.26 -9.97 -17.76
N LEU A 161 -27.85 -9.14 -16.79
CA LEU A 161 -28.68 -8.04 -16.29
C LEU A 161 -28.97 -6.99 -17.38
N LEU A 162 -27.99 -6.66 -18.22
CA LEU A 162 -28.19 -5.77 -19.37
C LEU A 162 -29.17 -6.35 -20.38
N ILE A 163 -29.02 -7.63 -20.74
CA ILE A 163 -29.93 -8.31 -21.68
C ILE A 163 -31.35 -8.36 -21.11
N ALA A 164 -31.50 -8.70 -19.83
CA ALA A 164 -32.79 -8.72 -19.15
C ALA A 164 -33.44 -7.33 -19.11
N GLY A 165 -32.68 -6.29 -18.78
CA GLY A 165 -33.16 -4.90 -18.79
C GLY A 165 -33.62 -4.46 -20.19
N VAL A 166 -32.87 -4.82 -21.24
CA VAL A 166 -33.26 -4.56 -22.64
C VAL A 166 -34.53 -5.31 -23.02
N ALA A 167 -34.66 -6.59 -22.63
CA ALA A 167 -35.85 -7.39 -22.92
C ALA A 167 -37.11 -6.83 -22.24
N VAL A 168 -37.01 -6.46 -20.96
CA VAL A 168 -38.11 -5.84 -20.20
C VAL A 168 -38.53 -4.50 -20.83
N ALA A 169 -37.56 -3.67 -21.21
CA ALA A 169 -37.84 -2.40 -21.90
C ALA A 169 -38.56 -2.62 -23.25
N LEU A 170 -38.19 -3.65 -24.01
CA LEU A 170 -38.85 -3.99 -25.28
C LEU A 170 -40.27 -4.54 -25.09
N VAL A 171 -40.53 -5.28 -24.01
CA VAL A 171 -41.88 -5.77 -23.65
C VAL A 171 -42.79 -4.61 -23.25
N LEU A 172 -42.28 -3.69 -22.42
CA LEU A 172 -43.03 -2.51 -21.96
C LEU A 172 -43.26 -1.48 -23.07
N ALA A 173 -42.39 -1.45 -24.10
CA ALA A 173 -42.50 -0.53 -25.23
C ALA A 173 -43.39 -1.04 -26.38
N LYS A 174 -44.05 -2.20 -26.25
CA LYS A 174 -45.03 -2.66 -27.24
C LYS A 174 -46.26 -1.74 -27.24
N PRO A 175 -46.62 -1.09 -28.36
CA PRO A 175 -47.83 -0.28 -28.42
C PRO A 175 -49.08 -1.18 -28.32
N ALA A 176 -50.07 -0.73 -27.54
CA ALA A 176 -51.37 -1.39 -27.47
C ALA A 176 -51.97 -1.49 -28.89
N LYS A 177 -52.31 -2.71 -29.34
CA LYS A 177 -53.03 -2.91 -30.60
C LYS A 177 -54.35 -2.14 -30.52
N LYS A 178 -54.52 -1.10 -31.33
CA LYS A 178 -55.86 -0.58 -31.62
C LYS A 178 -56.62 -1.66 -32.38
N ALA A 179 -57.81 -1.98 -31.87
CA ALA A 179 -58.77 -2.94 -32.41
C ALA A 179 -59.20 -2.57 -33.84
#